data_AF-A0A101W7B5-F1
#
_entry.id   AF-A0A101W7B5-F1
#
_cell.length_a   1.000
_cell.length_b   1.000
_cell.length_c   1.000
_cell.angle_alpha   90.00
_cell.angle_beta   90.00
_cell.angle_gamma   90.00
#
_symmetry.space_group_name_H-M   'P 1'
#
loop_
_entity.id
_entity.type
_entity.pdbx_description
1 polymer ?
#
loop_
_entity_poly.entity_id
_entity_poly.type
_entity_poly.pdbx_seq_one_letter_code
_entity_poly.pdbx_strand_id
1 'polypeptide(L)'
;MTTLIESGEIKQIIVVTDGRSNTGISPVEAAKRAFDAGITVSTIGVINIRNSSDEKDIEEVEEIAKAGGGLCDYTHIEDLSRTIQNLTHKTAQRTIEQIVSRQLKVIIGEEIENLEPKSRLKIVDFIENYGENINLKCIVVLDTSGSMRDRLSIAKRSVVELLESLQGRKGSSSIAVIAYPGEEAGSSIICGFTNEIDTLRQKLEALRSGGGTPTGPAILKACEMLYQYYEVCGTDISEGFEALQHYV
;
A
#
# COMPACT_ATOMS: atom_id res chain seq x y z
N MET A 1 -15.21 -11.41 -9.45
CA MET A 1 -15.15 -10.04 -8.88
C MET A 1 -15.10 -10.17 -7.38
N THR A 2 -13.90 -10.45 -6.92
CA THR A 2 -13.57 -11.11 -5.66
C THR A 2 -13.72 -10.16 -4.48
N THR A 3 -14.24 -10.69 -3.38
CA THR A 3 -14.64 -9.90 -2.21
C THR A 3 -13.38 -9.48 -1.44
N LEU A 4 -13.09 -8.18 -1.40
CA LEU A 4 -11.86 -7.57 -0.85
C LEU A 4 -11.50 -7.96 0.59
N ILE A 5 -12.42 -8.56 1.38
CA ILE A 5 -12.17 -9.06 2.74
C ILE A 5 -12.93 -10.40 2.95
N GLU A 6 -12.71 -11.42 2.12
CA GLU A 6 -13.19 -12.78 2.45
C GLU A 6 -12.46 -13.38 3.67
N SER A 7 -11.25 -12.91 3.98
CA SER A 7 -10.37 -13.46 5.03
C SER A 7 -10.31 -12.65 6.34
N GLY A 8 -11.08 -11.56 6.49
CA GLY A 8 -10.97 -10.70 7.67
C GLY A 8 -9.61 -9.98 7.79
N GLU A 9 -8.97 -9.68 6.65
CA GLU A 9 -7.66 -9.05 6.59
C GLU A 9 -7.61 -8.02 5.46
N ILE A 10 -7.02 -6.85 5.73
CA ILE A 10 -6.75 -5.82 4.74
C ILE A 10 -5.37 -6.06 4.15
N LYS A 11 -5.28 -6.04 2.82
CA LYS A 11 -4.04 -6.11 2.06
C LYS A 11 -3.82 -4.77 1.39
N GLN A 12 -2.72 -4.09 1.72
CA GLN A 12 -2.39 -2.81 1.11
C GLN A 12 -0.93 -2.68 0.71
N ILE A 13 -0.70 -1.92 -0.34
CA ILE A 13 0.61 -1.51 -0.84
C ILE A 13 0.69 0.01 -0.72
N ILE A 14 1.78 0.51 -0.14
CA ILE A 14 2.08 1.94 -0.06
C ILE A 14 3.34 2.21 -0.88
N VAL A 15 3.18 2.92 -1.99
CA VAL A 15 4.29 3.31 -2.86
C VAL A 15 4.79 4.68 -2.42
N VAL A 16 6.05 4.77 -2.02
CA VAL A 16 6.72 6.03 -1.71
C VAL A 16 7.67 6.34 -2.86
N THR A 17 7.42 7.43 -3.57
CA THR A 17 8.20 7.83 -4.75
C THR A 17 8.49 9.32 -4.75
N ASP A 18 9.62 9.73 -5.32
CA ASP A 18 9.97 11.14 -5.49
C ASP A 18 10.08 11.58 -6.97
N GLY A 19 9.67 10.71 -7.91
CA GLY A 19 9.67 11.02 -9.33
C GLY A 19 8.93 10.00 -10.20
N ARG A 20 9.08 10.18 -11.53
CA ARG A 20 8.38 9.37 -12.54
C ARG A 20 8.94 7.97 -12.67
N SER A 21 8.04 7.03 -12.96
CA SER A 21 8.46 5.75 -13.52
C SER A 21 9.09 5.95 -14.90
N ASN A 22 10.22 5.31 -15.15
CA ASN A 22 11.00 5.49 -16.38
C ASN A 22 11.24 4.17 -17.13
N THR A 23 10.82 3.02 -16.57
CA THR A 23 11.12 1.69 -17.13
C THR A 23 10.07 0.66 -16.71
N GLY A 24 9.70 -0.24 -17.62
CA GLY A 24 8.81 -1.38 -17.34
C GLY A 24 7.33 -1.12 -17.65
N ILE A 25 6.46 -1.97 -17.09
CA ILE A 25 5.00 -1.81 -17.20
C ILE A 25 4.53 -0.50 -16.54
N SER A 26 3.45 0.07 -17.06
CA SER A 26 2.79 1.23 -16.45
C SER A 26 2.45 0.94 -14.97
N PRO A 27 2.81 1.83 -14.03
CA PRO A 27 2.46 1.66 -12.63
C PRO A 27 0.96 1.78 -12.36
N VAL A 28 0.23 2.53 -13.19
CA VAL A 28 -1.25 2.63 -13.13
C VAL A 28 -1.89 1.29 -13.46
N GLU A 29 -1.41 0.62 -14.51
CA GLU A 29 -1.89 -0.72 -14.89
C GLU A 29 -1.54 -1.77 -13.81
N ALA A 30 -0.34 -1.70 -13.24
CA ALA A 30 0.05 -2.58 -12.13
C ALA A 30 -0.83 -2.37 -10.88
N ALA A 31 -1.14 -1.12 -10.53
CA ALA A 31 -2.02 -0.80 -9.41
C ALA A 31 -3.46 -1.26 -9.64
N LYS A 32 -3.97 -1.11 -10.87
CA LYS A 32 -5.28 -1.65 -11.24
C LYS A 32 -5.37 -3.16 -11.03
N ARG A 33 -4.34 -3.90 -11.47
CA ARG A 33 -4.28 -5.36 -11.28
C ARG A 33 -4.22 -5.74 -9.81
N ALA A 34 -3.47 -5.00 -9.00
CA ALA A 34 -3.44 -5.20 -7.56
C ALA A 34 -4.85 -5.04 -6.96
N PHE A 35 -5.57 -3.99 -7.38
CA PHE A 35 -6.92 -3.72 -6.89
C PHE A 35 -7.92 -4.79 -7.32
N ASP A 36 -7.85 -5.26 -8.56
CA ASP A 36 -8.66 -6.38 -9.07
C ASP A 36 -8.42 -7.68 -8.28
N ALA A 37 -7.20 -7.86 -7.75
CA ALA A 37 -6.83 -8.97 -6.86
C ALA A 37 -7.15 -8.72 -5.37
N GLY A 38 -7.83 -7.63 -5.04
CA GLY A 38 -8.25 -7.31 -3.67
C GLY A 38 -7.15 -6.65 -2.82
N ILE A 39 -6.15 -6.03 -3.44
CA ILE A 39 -5.05 -5.33 -2.77
C ILE A 39 -5.19 -3.82 -3.04
N THR A 40 -5.35 -3.01 -1.99
CA THR A 40 -5.44 -1.55 -2.14
C THR A 40 -4.03 -0.96 -2.36
N VAL A 41 -3.86 -0.10 -3.35
CA VAL A 41 -2.59 0.60 -3.60
C VAL A 41 -2.75 2.09 -3.34
N SER A 42 -1.98 2.60 -2.39
CA SER A 42 -1.88 4.02 -2.03
C SER A 42 -0.49 4.55 -2.36
N THR A 43 -0.37 5.85 -2.55
CA THR A 43 0.87 6.50 -2.99
C THR A 43 1.22 7.72 -2.15
N ILE A 44 2.53 7.95 -1.97
CA ILE A 44 3.08 9.13 -1.33
C ILE A 44 4.15 9.71 -2.26
N GLY A 45 3.88 10.92 -2.75
CA GLY A 45 4.85 11.73 -3.49
C GLY A 45 5.72 12.55 -2.54
N VAL A 46 7.04 12.38 -2.59
CA VAL A 46 7.98 13.15 -1.77
C VAL A 46 8.43 14.42 -2.51
N ILE A 47 7.89 15.58 -2.10
CA ILE A 47 8.18 16.88 -2.72
C ILE A 47 9.60 17.34 -2.37
N ASN A 48 10.33 17.85 -3.37
CA ASN A 48 11.63 18.49 -3.17
C ASN A 48 11.51 20.02 -3.19
N ILE A 49 12.11 20.71 -2.22
CA ILE A 49 12.15 22.18 -2.13
C ILE A 49 12.87 22.81 -3.35
N ARG A 50 13.71 22.03 -4.05
CA ARG A 50 14.56 22.54 -5.15
C ARG A 50 13.99 22.39 -6.55
N ASN A 51 12.94 21.60 -6.74
CA ASN A 51 12.32 21.41 -8.05
C ASN A 51 10.84 21.78 -7.91
N SER A 52 10.36 22.71 -8.74
CA SER A 52 8.94 22.76 -9.06
C SER A 52 8.58 21.36 -9.56
N SER A 53 7.81 20.61 -8.79
CA SER A 53 7.28 19.33 -9.20
C SER A 53 6.58 19.52 -10.55
N ASP A 54 7.06 18.87 -11.60
CA ASP A 54 6.40 18.87 -12.90
C ASP A 54 4.97 18.34 -12.70
N GLU A 55 3.95 19.01 -13.27
CA GLU A 55 2.53 18.61 -13.16
C GLU A 55 2.30 17.12 -13.46
N LYS A 56 3.12 16.55 -14.35
CA LYS A 56 3.05 15.14 -14.76
C LYS A 56 3.54 14.15 -13.71
N ASP A 57 4.42 14.54 -12.79
CA ASP A 57 4.88 13.67 -11.69
C ASP A 57 3.74 13.53 -10.68
N ILE A 58 3.01 14.61 -10.46
CA ILE A 58 1.84 14.65 -9.60
C ILE A 58 0.71 13.79 -10.21
N GLU A 59 0.48 13.93 -11.51
CA GLU A 59 -0.54 13.17 -12.23
C GLU A 59 -0.32 11.64 -12.13
N GLU A 60 0.90 11.15 -12.33
CA GLU A 60 1.19 9.70 -12.25
C GLU A 60 0.93 9.14 -10.84
N VAL A 61 1.38 9.83 -9.79
CA VAL A 61 1.21 9.39 -8.39
C VAL A 61 -0.27 9.32 -7.99
N GLU A 62 -1.07 10.28 -8.45
CA GLU A 62 -2.52 10.30 -8.24
C GLU A 62 -3.23 9.20 -9.03
N GLU A 63 -2.85 8.98 -10.29
CA GLU A 63 -3.44 7.96 -11.15
C GLU A 63 -3.18 6.54 -10.62
N ILE A 64 -1.98 6.27 -10.10
CA ILE A 64 -1.65 4.99 -9.45
C ILE A 64 -2.59 4.73 -8.27
N ALA A 65 -2.72 5.69 -7.35
CA ALA A 65 -3.59 5.52 -6.17
C ALA A 65 -5.06 5.34 -6.59
N LYS A 66 -5.52 6.11 -7.58
CA LYS A 66 -6.89 6.01 -8.11
C LYS A 66 -7.16 4.64 -8.73
N ALA A 67 -6.25 4.15 -9.57
CA ALA A 67 -6.36 2.81 -10.18
C ALA A 67 -6.26 1.69 -9.14
N GLY A 68 -5.45 1.90 -8.09
CA GLY A 68 -5.29 1.02 -6.94
C GLY A 68 -6.40 1.05 -5.90
N GLY A 69 -7.42 1.89 -6.08
CA GLY A 69 -8.51 2.09 -5.12
C GLY A 69 -8.10 2.71 -3.78
N GLY A 70 -6.88 3.23 -3.67
CA GLY A 70 -6.29 3.78 -2.45
C GLY A 70 -6.32 5.30 -2.37
N LEU A 71 -5.37 5.84 -1.61
CA LEU A 71 -5.21 7.26 -1.33
C LEU A 71 -3.87 7.77 -1.86
N CYS A 72 -3.85 9.03 -2.27
CA CYS A 72 -2.64 9.76 -2.65
C CYS A 72 -2.40 10.86 -1.62
N ASP A 73 -1.14 11.08 -1.23
CA ASP A 73 -0.71 12.23 -0.45
C ASP A 73 0.65 12.73 -0.91
N TYR A 74 0.95 13.99 -0.61
CA TYR A 74 2.25 14.60 -0.89
C TYR A 74 2.88 15.10 0.39
N THR A 75 4.18 14.91 0.52
CA THR A 75 4.87 15.24 1.76
C THR A 75 6.28 15.73 1.53
N HIS A 76 6.77 16.55 2.44
CA HIS A 76 8.19 16.80 2.57
C HIS A 76 8.87 15.61 3.24
N ILE A 77 10.16 15.37 2.95
CA ILE A 77 10.85 14.20 3.47
C ILE A 77 10.87 14.18 5.01
N GLU A 78 10.91 15.35 5.64
CA GLU A 78 10.90 15.55 7.08
C GLU A 78 9.60 15.03 7.74
N ASP A 79 8.48 15.11 7.01
CA ASP A 79 7.14 14.73 7.47
C ASP A 79 6.72 13.32 7.01
N LEU A 80 7.57 12.63 6.23
CA LEU A 80 7.26 11.34 5.60
C LEU A 80 6.74 10.29 6.59
N SER A 81 7.30 10.24 7.80
CA SER A 81 6.87 9.28 8.82
C SER A 81 5.39 9.45 9.17
N ARG A 82 5.00 10.70 9.47
CA ARG A 82 3.62 11.04 9.81
C ARG A 82 2.68 10.80 8.64
N THR A 83 3.10 11.14 7.42
CA THR A 83 2.30 10.91 6.21
C THR A 83 2.08 9.43 5.96
N ILE A 84 3.13 8.59 6.02
CA ILE A 84 3.01 7.14 5.84
C ILE A 84 2.03 6.56 6.86
N GLN A 85 2.17 6.89 8.15
CA GLN A 85 1.26 6.41 9.20
C GLN A 85 -0.18 6.81 8.92
N ASN A 86 -0.43 8.10 8.68
CA ASN A 86 -1.77 8.61 8.42
C ASN A 86 -2.40 7.97 7.17
N LEU A 87 -1.65 7.85 6.08
CA LEU A 87 -2.13 7.27 4.84
C LEU A 87 -2.47 5.78 5.02
N THR A 88 -1.64 5.04 5.76
CA THR A 88 -1.87 3.62 6.08
C THR A 88 -3.19 3.42 6.81
N HIS A 89 -3.44 4.21 7.86
CA HIS A 89 -4.66 4.12 8.66
C HIS A 89 -5.90 4.54 7.87
N LYS A 90 -5.83 5.68 7.18
CA LYS A 90 -6.94 6.17 6.34
C LYS A 90 -7.28 5.21 5.20
N THR A 91 -6.26 4.61 4.58
CA THR A 91 -6.46 3.61 3.52
C THR A 91 -7.21 2.40 4.07
N ALA A 92 -6.76 1.86 5.21
CA ALA A 92 -7.44 0.73 5.84
C ALA A 92 -8.91 1.01 6.18
N GLN A 93 -9.20 2.18 6.77
CA GLN A 93 -10.58 2.61 7.06
C GLN A 93 -11.42 2.74 5.79
N ARG A 94 -10.88 3.40 4.75
CA ARG A 94 -11.56 3.58 3.46
C ARG A 94 -11.83 2.26 2.75
N THR A 95 -10.91 1.29 2.82
CA THR A 95 -11.13 -0.04 2.26
C THR A 95 -12.33 -0.73 2.92
N ILE A 96 -12.46 -0.64 4.24
CA ILE A 96 -13.63 -1.19 4.95
C ILE A 96 -14.90 -0.45 4.56
N GLU A 97 -14.87 0.88 4.55
CA GLU A 97 -16.01 1.70 4.14
C GLU A 97 -16.49 1.34 2.74
N GLN A 98 -15.58 1.24 1.76
CA GLN A 98 -15.92 0.84 0.38
C GLN A 98 -16.61 -0.52 0.32
N ILE A 99 -16.15 -1.47 1.13
CA ILE A 99 -16.73 -2.82 1.18
C ILE A 99 -18.11 -2.79 1.82
N VAL A 100 -18.25 -2.13 2.98
CA VAL A 100 -19.52 -1.99 3.67
C VAL A 100 -20.54 -1.27 2.77
N SER A 101 -20.17 -0.16 2.14
CA SER A 101 -20.99 0.57 1.18
C SER A 101 -21.43 -0.31 0.01
N ARG A 102 -20.53 -1.12 -0.54
CA ARG A 102 -20.86 -2.06 -1.63
C ARG A 102 -21.85 -3.13 -1.16
N GLN A 103 -21.65 -3.70 0.03
CA GLN A 103 -22.55 -4.73 0.59
C GLN A 103 -23.93 -4.15 0.89
N LEU A 104 -24.01 -2.95 1.46
CA LEU A 104 -25.29 -2.27 1.72
C LEU A 104 -26.04 -2.00 0.42
N LYS A 105 -25.36 -1.53 -0.62
CA LYS A 105 -25.98 -1.28 -1.94
C LYS A 105 -26.52 -2.57 -2.56
N VAL A 106 -25.86 -3.71 -2.36
CA VAL A 106 -26.33 -5.02 -2.87
C VAL A 106 -27.53 -5.55 -2.07
N ILE A 107 -27.49 -5.45 -0.73
CA ILE A 107 -28.50 -6.05 0.14
C ILE A 107 -29.76 -5.18 0.25
N ILE A 108 -29.56 -3.87 0.42
CA ILE A 108 -30.59 -2.90 0.79
C ILE A 108 -30.94 -1.98 -0.39
N GLY A 109 -30.04 -1.82 -1.38
CA GLY A 109 -30.26 -0.92 -2.51
C GLY A 109 -29.99 0.56 -2.22
N GLU A 110 -29.52 0.87 -1.01
CA GLU A 110 -29.27 2.24 -0.55
C GLU A 110 -27.79 2.49 -0.28
N GLU A 111 -27.38 3.75 -0.42
CA GLU A 111 -26.04 4.24 -0.05
C GLU A 111 -26.07 4.76 1.40
N ILE A 112 -24.92 4.74 2.10
CA ILE A 112 -24.82 5.10 3.52
C ILE A 112 -25.34 6.52 3.78
N GLU A 113 -25.13 7.41 2.82
CA GLU A 113 -25.54 8.82 2.82
C GLU A 113 -27.05 8.99 2.75
N ASN A 114 -27.78 7.98 2.24
CA ASN A 114 -29.24 8.00 2.11
C ASN A 114 -29.95 7.36 3.32
N LEU A 115 -29.22 6.61 4.15
CA LEU A 115 -29.76 6.01 5.36
C LEU A 115 -30.17 7.06 6.39
N GLU A 116 -31.17 6.71 7.20
CA GLU A 116 -31.58 7.51 8.36
C GLU A 116 -30.41 7.77 9.33
N PRO A 117 -30.37 8.94 10.03
CA PRO A 117 -29.22 9.34 10.84
C PRO A 117 -28.77 8.29 11.88
N LYS A 118 -29.72 7.58 12.50
CA LYS A 118 -29.40 6.55 13.51
C LYS A 118 -28.69 5.33 12.90
N SER A 119 -29.10 4.89 11.72
CA SER A 119 -28.49 3.73 11.06
C SER A 119 -27.16 4.10 10.44
N ARG A 120 -27.03 5.32 9.90
CA ARG A 120 -25.75 5.87 9.45
C ARG A 120 -24.71 5.89 10.57
N LEU A 121 -25.06 6.40 11.76
CA LEU A 121 -24.16 6.42 12.91
C LEU A 121 -23.67 5.03 13.29
N LYS A 122 -24.58 4.03 13.36
CA LYS A 122 -24.20 2.64 13.67
C LYS A 122 -23.21 2.05 12.66
N ILE A 123 -23.36 2.39 11.38
CA ILE A 123 -22.48 1.91 10.32
C ILE A 123 -21.11 2.57 10.41
N VAL A 124 -21.05 3.88 10.65
CA VAL A 124 -19.79 4.60 10.88
C VAL A 124 -19.07 4.02 12.10
N ASP A 125 -19.76 3.85 13.23
CA ASP A 125 -19.21 3.24 14.44
C ASP A 125 -18.71 1.81 14.16
N PHE A 126 -19.43 1.03 13.34
CA PHE A 126 -18.99 -0.30 12.93
C PHE A 126 -17.70 -0.24 12.11
N ILE A 127 -17.61 0.65 11.11
CA ILE A 127 -16.42 0.79 10.26
C ILE A 127 -15.20 1.18 11.10
N GLU A 128 -15.34 2.16 12.01
CA GLU A 128 -14.25 2.59 12.89
C GLU A 128 -13.78 1.45 13.81
N ASN A 129 -14.71 0.80 14.50
CA ASN A 129 -14.37 -0.31 15.39
C ASN A 129 -13.80 -1.51 14.63
N TYR A 130 -14.35 -1.85 13.47
CA TYR A 130 -13.85 -2.95 12.66
C TYR A 130 -12.45 -2.66 12.11
N GLY A 131 -12.17 -1.39 11.75
CA GLY A 131 -10.86 -0.92 11.29
C GLY A 131 -9.71 -1.14 12.26
N GLU A 132 -9.97 -1.00 13.57
CA GLU A 132 -8.97 -1.24 14.61
C GLU A 132 -8.74 -2.73 14.90
N ASN A 133 -9.73 -3.58 14.67
CA ASN A 133 -9.68 -5.01 14.99
C ASN A 133 -9.26 -5.90 13.82
N ILE A 134 -9.40 -5.42 12.58
CA ILE A 134 -9.06 -6.21 11.40
C ILE A 134 -7.55 -6.38 11.25
N ASN A 135 -7.14 -7.57 10.79
CA ASN A 135 -5.75 -7.84 10.47
C ASN A 135 -5.28 -6.97 9.30
N LEU A 136 -4.01 -6.60 9.31
CA LEU A 136 -3.42 -5.73 8.29
C LEU A 136 -2.09 -6.29 7.77
N LYS A 137 -2.03 -6.48 6.45
CA LYS A 137 -0.81 -6.76 5.68
C LYS A 137 -0.47 -5.54 4.86
N CYS A 138 0.63 -4.89 5.21
CA CYS A 138 1.11 -3.70 4.52
C CYS A 138 2.45 -3.99 3.83
N ILE A 139 2.55 -3.71 2.54
CA ILE A 139 3.83 -3.69 1.83
C ILE A 139 4.20 -2.25 1.56
N VAL A 140 5.36 -1.81 2.07
CA VAL A 140 5.92 -0.51 1.70
C VAL A 140 6.88 -0.70 0.55
N VAL A 141 6.61 -0.02 -0.57
CA VAL A 141 7.44 -0.05 -1.77
C VAL A 141 8.18 1.28 -1.85
N LEU A 142 9.48 1.26 -1.58
CA LEU A 142 10.33 2.44 -1.49
C LEU A 142 11.10 2.68 -2.78
N ASP A 143 10.97 3.88 -3.32
CA ASP A 143 11.93 4.39 -4.30
C ASP A 143 13.29 4.65 -3.61
N THR A 144 14.35 4.15 -4.22
CA THR A 144 15.75 4.28 -3.81
C THR A 144 16.63 4.77 -4.96
N SER A 145 16.03 5.38 -5.97
CA SER A 145 16.70 6.06 -7.08
C SER A 145 17.68 7.14 -6.58
N GLY A 146 18.51 7.66 -7.48
CA GLY A 146 19.60 8.57 -7.13
C GLY A 146 19.18 9.81 -6.31
N SER A 147 17.96 10.32 -6.52
CA SER A 147 17.36 11.45 -5.80
C SER A 147 17.06 11.13 -4.33
N MET A 148 16.87 9.85 -3.99
CA MET A 148 16.57 9.38 -2.64
C MET A 148 17.82 9.18 -1.77
N ARG A 149 19.04 9.38 -2.29
CA ARG A 149 20.29 9.10 -1.55
C ARG A 149 20.37 9.79 -0.19
N ASP A 150 20.03 11.07 -0.12
CA ASP A 150 20.08 11.84 1.14
C ASP A 150 18.83 11.66 2.00
N ARG A 151 17.79 11.00 1.45
CA ARG A 151 16.45 10.84 2.02
C ARG A 151 16.20 9.43 2.55
N LEU A 152 17.00 8.48 2.09
CA LEU A 152 16.83 7.06 2.37
C LEU A 152 16.90 6.77 3.88
N SER A 153 17.73 7.48 4.64
CA SER A 153 17.80 7.34 6.09
C SER A 153 16.47 7.69 6.76
N ILE A 154 15.82 8.77 6.32
CA ILE A 154 14.51 9.18 6.82
C ILE A 154 13.45 8.19 6.38
N ALA A 155 13.43 7.76 5.11
CA ALA A 155 12.49 6.76 4.62
C ALA A 155 12.59 5.44 5.41
N LYS A 156 13.80 4.92 5.65
CA LYS A 156 14.01 3.73 6.49
C LYS A 156 13.42 3.92 7.89
N ARG A 157 13.71 5.05 8.54
CA ARG A 157 13.17 5.38 9.86
C ARG A 157 11.64 5.45 9.83
N SER A 158 11.05 6.09 8.82
CA SER A 158 9.60 6.19 8.66
C SER A 158 8.91 4.83 8.56
N VAL A 159 9.53 3.84 7.92
CA VAL A 159 8.97 2.48 7.84
C VAL A 159 9.05 1.76 9.20
N VAL A 160 10.12 1.97 9.98
CA VAL A 160 10.22 1.44 11.34
C VAL A 160 9.16 2.07 12.25
N GLU A 161 9.03 3.39 12.21
CA GLU A 161 8.02 4.13 13.00
C GLU A 161 6.60 3.77 12.56
N LEU A 162 6.37 3.43 11.28
CA LEU A 162 5.11 2.87 10.83
C LEU A 162 4.81 1.55 11.56
N LEU A 163 5.78 0.61 11.63
CA LEU A 163 5.55 -0.67 12.32
C LEU A 163 5.22 -0.44 13.81
N GLU A 164 5.93 0.46 14.47
CA GLU A 164 5.66 0.87 15.86
C GLU A 164 4.23 1.41 16.02
N SER A 165 3.76 2.25 15.09
CA SER A 165 2.38 2.74 15.07
C SER A 165 1.36 1.62 14.90
N LEU A 166 1.63 0.65 14.01
CA LEU A 166 0.73 -0.46 13.75
C LEU A 166 0.65 -1.48 14.89
N GLN A 167 1.68 -1.60 15.74
CA GLN A 167 1.64 -2.44 16.94
C GLN A 167 0.60 -1.96 17.97
N GLY A 168 0.13 -0.72 17.88
CA GLY A 168 -0.95 -0.19 18.71
C GLY A 168 -2.35 -0.67 18.33
N ARG A 169 -2.52 -1.28 17.14
CA ARG A 169 -3.81 -1.81 16.66
C ARG A 169 -4.19 -3.08 17.43
N LYS A 170 -5.50 -3.33 17.55
CA LYS A 170 -6.00 -4.59 18.15
C LYS A 170 -5.85 -5.77 17.20
N GLY A 171 -6.06 -5.54 15.90
CA GLY A 171 -5.82 -6.51 14.84
C GLY A 171 -4.33 -6.72 14.59
N SER A 172 -3.95 -7.94 14.23
CA SER A 172 -2.55 -8.25 13.94
C SER A 172 -2.08 -7.49 12.70
N SER A 173 -0.93 -6.83 12.81
CA SER A 173 -0.36 -6.04 11.72
C SER A 173 1.05 -6.53 11.41
N SER A 174 1.37 -6.64 10.13
CA SER A 174 2.73 -6.97 9.68
C SER A 174 3.09 -6.21 8.42
N ILE A 175 4.37 -5.86 8.31
CA ILE A 175 4.91 -5.07 7.22
C ILE A 175 5.93 -5.90 6.45
N ALA A 176 5.91 -5.74 5.13
CA ALA A 176 7.03 -6.10 4.26
C ALA A 176 7.59 -4.84 3.58
N VAL A 177 8.84 -4.92 3.13
CA VAL A 177 9.50 -3.81 2.43
C VAL A 177 10.10 -4.30 1.13
N ILE A 178 9.72 -3.63 0.05
CA ILE A 178 10.35 -3.76 -1.27
C ILE A 178 11.03 -2.43 -1.57
N ALA A 179 12.21 -2.49 -2.17
CA ALA A 179 12.87 -1.31 -2.70
C ALA A 179 13.07 -1.46 -4.20
N TYR A 180 13.00 -0.33 -4.90
CA TYR A 180 13.36 -0.24 -6.31
C TYR A 180 14.26 0.98 -6.55
N PRO A 181 15.18 0.91 -7.51
CA PRO A 181 15.45 -0.25 -8.35
C PRO A 181 16.23 -1.34 -7.57
N GLY A 182 16.11 -2.58 -8.03
CA GLY A 182 16.80 -3.75 -7.46
C GLY A 182 17.42 -4.65 -8.52
N GLU A 183 18.26 -5.59 -8.10
CA GLU A 183 19.00 -6.49 -9.00
C GLU A 183 18.08 -7.49 -9.74
N GLU A 184 16.96 -7.89 -9.14
CA GLU A 184 16.01 -8.86 -9.71
C GLU A 184 14.80 -8.15 -10.35
N ALA A 185 14.66 -8.23 -11.68
CA ALA A 185 13.52 -7.67 -12.42
C ALA A 185 13.21 -6.18 -12.11
N GLY A 186 14.20 -5.43 -11.62
CA GLY A 186 14.06 -4.02 -11.26
C GLY A 186 13.61 -3.74 -9.83
N SER A 187 13.40 -4.73 -8.95
CA SER A 187 13.08 -4.47 -7.52
C SER A 187 13.64 -5.56 -6.59
N SER A 188 13.78 -5.28 -5.31
CA SER A 188 14.34 -6.21 -4.33
C SER A 188 13.49 -6.26 -3.06
N ILE A 189 13.17 -7.48 -2.61
CA ILE A 189 12.53 -7.70 -1.30
C ILE A 189 13.60 -7.47 -0.23
N ILE A 190 13.44 -6.40 0.54
CA ILE A 190 14.38 -6.01 1.61
C ILE A 190 14.03 -6.75 2.89
N CYS A 191 12.73 -6.83 3.19
CA CYS A 191 12.21 -7.50 4.36
C CYS A 191 10.92 -8.25 4.00
N GLY A 192 10.87 -9.55 4.38
CA GLY A 192 9.64 -10.34 4.38
C GLY A 192 8.59 -9.75 5.33
N PHE A 193 7.35 -10.27 5.31
CA PHE A 193 6.36 -9.87 6.32
C PHE A 193 6.89 -10.12 7.73
N THR A 194 6.94 -9.06 8.53
CA THR A 194 7.39 -9.08 9.93
C THR A 194 6.51 -8.17 10.78
N ASN A 195 6.34 -8.55 12.04
CA ASN A 195 5.81 -7.71 13.11
C ASN A 195 6.92 -7.33 14.14
N GLU A 196 8.16 -7.78 13.90
CA GLU A 196 9.32 -7.58 14.74
C GLU A 196 10.13 -6.35 14.29
N ILE A 197 10.23 -5.34 15.17
CA ILE A 197 10.90 -4.06 14.91
C ILE A 197 12.39 -4.26 14.61
N ASP A 198 13.08 -5.09 15.40
CA ASP A 198 14.53 -5.26 15.26
C ASP A 198 14.91 -5.98 13.96
N THR A 199 14.10 -6.97 13.56
CA THR A 199 14.25 -7.64 12.25
C THR A 199 14.11 -6.66 11.11
N LEU A 200 13.08 -5.80 11.15
CA LEU A 200 12.86 -4.78 10.14
C LEU A 200 14.04 -3.78 10.09
N ARG A 201 14.48 -3.28 11.25
CA ARG A 201 15.59 -2.34 11.37
C ARG A 201 16.88 -2.92 10.77
N GLN A 202 17.25 -4.15 11.13
CA GLN A 202 18.44 -4.83 10.61
C GLN A 202 18.39 -5.00 9.09
N LYS A 203 17.24 -5.41 8.55
CA LYS A 203 17.08 -5.59 7.10
C LYS A 203 17.19 -4.29 6.33
N LEU A 204 16.62 -3.21 6.87
CA LEU A 204 16.70 -1.87 6.26
C LEU A 204 18.12 -1.29 6.24
N GLU A 205 19.01 -1.67 7.17
CA GLU A 205 20.39 -1.19 7.19
C GLU A 205 21.16 -1.53 5.90
N ALA A 206 20.88 -2.69 5.30
CA ALA A 206 21.55 -3.14 4.07
C ALA A 206 21.13 -2.35 2.82
N LEU A 207 20.01 -1.62 2.87
CA LEU A 207 19.47 -0.89 1.72
C LEU A 207 20.41 0.25 1.30
N ARG A 208 20.65 0.38 -0.01
CA ARG A 208 21.49 1.41 -0.64
C ARG A 208 20.71 2.07 -1.77
N SER A 209 21.00 3.33 -2.07
CA SER A 209 20.41 4.03 -3.21
C SER A 209 21.24 3.88 -4.48
N GLY A 210 20.57 3.88 -5.63
CA GLY A 210 21.19 3.88 -6.96
C GLY A 210 20.25 3.34 -8.03
N GLY A 211 20.46 3.69 -9.31
CA GLY A 211 19.71 3.16 -10.47
C GLY A 211 18.46 3.95 -10.91
N GLY A 212 17.62 3.34 -11.74
CA GLY A 212 16.37 3.89 -12.31
C GLY A 212 15.10 3.68 -11.45
N THR A 213 13.91 3.86 -12.04
CA THR A 213 12.63 3.97 -11.29
C THR A 213 11.54 3.03 -11.86
N PRO A 214 11.68 1.70 -11.72
CA PRO A 214 10.69 0.73 -12.21
C PRO A 214 9.53 0.52 -11.21
N THR A 215 8.70 1.55 -11.02
CA THR A 215 7.56 1.55 -10.09
C THR A 215 6.53 0.47 -10.38
N GLY A 216 6.13 0.30 -11.66
CA GLY A 216 5.16 -0.72 -12.05
C GLY A 216 5.60 -2.15 -11.73
N PRO A 217 6.82 -2.56 -12.13
CA PRO A 217 7.41 -3.84 -11.71
C PRO A 217 7.45 -4.03 -10.18
N ALA A 218 7.75 -2.98 -9.41
CA ALA A 218 7.78 -3.07 -7.95
C ALA A 218 6.39 -3.32 -7.33
N ILE A 219 5.32 -2.72 -7.89
CA ILE A 219 3.93 -3.00 -7.49
C ILE A 219 3.56 -4.46 -7.80
N LEU A 220 3.93 -4.98 -8.97
CA LEU A 220 3.69 -6.39 -9.32
C LEU A 220 4.46 -7.35 -8.41
N LYS A 221 5.71 -7.01 -8.05
CA LYS A 221 6.49 -7.79 -7.08
C LYS A 221 5.83 -7.84 -5.70
N ALA A 222 5.22 -6.74 -5.26
CA ALA A 222 4.44 -6.70 -4.03
C ALA A 222 3.21 -7.63 -4.10
N CYS A 223 2.53 -7.67 -5.26
CA CYS A 223 1.40 -8.58 -5.49
C CYS A 223 1.85 -10.05 -5.45
N GLU A 224 2.97 -10.37 -6.12
CA GLU A 224 3.56 -11.71 -6.11
C GLU A 224 3.95 -12.15 -4.69
N MET A 225 4.55 -11.25 -3.91
CA MET A 225 4.93 -11.52 -2.52
C MET A 225 3.72 -11.80 -1.63
N LEU A 226 2.63 -11.05 -1.79
CA LEU A 226 1.36 -11.33 -1.10
C LEU A 226 0.81 -12.69 -1.51
N TYR A 227 0.81 -13.00 -2.81
CA TYR A 227 0.33 -14.28 -3.33
C TYR A 227 1.10 -15.47 -2.74
N GLN A 228 2.42 -15.45 -2.83
CA GLN A 228 3.30 -16.50 -2.29
C GLN A 228 3.12 -16.68 -0.79
N TYR A 229 2.91 -15.59 -0.05
CA TYR A 229 2.60 -15.66 1.38
C TYR A 229 1.33 -16.47 1.66
N TYR A 230 0.25 -16.25 0.89
CA TYR A 230 -1.01 -16.99 1.10
C TYR A 230 -1.01 -18.40 0.52
N GLU A 231 -0.26 -18.67 -0.56
CA GLU A 231 -0.02 -20.04 -1.05
C GLU A 231 0.64 -20.90 0.04
N VAL A 232 1.72 -20.38 0.63
CA VAL A 232 2.48 -21.10 1.67
C VAL A 232 1.67 -21.26 2.95
N CYS A 233 0.81 -20.29 3.28
CA CYS A 233 -0.06 -20.35 4.46
C CYS A 233 -1.30 -21.25 4.29
N GLY A 234 -1.54 -21.83 3.11
CA GLY A 234 -2.66 -22.76 2.86
C GLY A 234 -4.05 -22.10 2.90
N THR A 235 -4.13 -20.79 2.66
CA THR A 235 -5.38 -20.03 2.56
C THR A 235 -5.88 -20.02 1.12
N ASP A 236 -7.17 -20.32 0.91
CA ASP A 236 -7.81 -20.32 -0.42
C ASP A 236 -7.54 -19.00 -1.14
N ILE A 237 -6.74 -19.09 -2.20
CA ILE A 237 -6.37 -17.97 -3.05
C ILE A 237 -7.52 -17.79 -4.02
N SER A 238 -8.30 -16.76 -3.77
CA SER A 238 -9.47 -16.44 -4.58
C SER A 238 -9.10 -16.24 -6.06
N GLU A 239 -10.04 -16.50 -6.98
CA GLU A 239 -9.90 -16.46 -8.45
C GLU A 239 -9.22 -15.20 -9.03
N GLY A 240 -9.15 -14.10 -8.27
CA GLY A 240 -8.46 -12.87 -8.69
C GLY A 240 -6.92 -13.01 -8.76
N PHE A 241 -6.34 -13.98 -8.04
CA PHE A 241 -4.90 -14.18 -7.98
C PHE A 241 -4.34 -15.04 -9.12
N GLU A 242 -5.12 -15.97 -9.70
CA GLU A 242 -4.69 -16.76 -10.86
C GLU A 242 -4.41 -15.87 -12.09
N ALA A 243 -5.12 -14.74 -12.21
CA ALA A 243 -4.91 -13.75 -13.26
C ALA A 243 -3.52 -13.08 -13.20
N LEU A 244 -2.83 -13.11 -12.05
CA LEU A 244 -1.48 -12.56 -11.90
C LEU A 244 -0.39 -13.51 -12.42
N GLN A 245 -0.63 -14.83 -12.46
CA GLN A 245 0.36 -15.82 -12.93
C GLN A 245 0.61 -15.77 -14.44
N HIS A 246 -0.34 -15.26 -15.24
CA HIS A 246 -0.20 -15.22 -16.70
C HIS A 246 0.69 -14.09 -17.24
N TYR A 247 1.28 -13.27 -16.38
CA TYR A 247 1.98 -12.04 -16.79
C TYR A 247 3.36 -11.82 -16.14
N VAL A 248 3.88 -12.82 -15.41
CA VAL A 248 5.29 -12.86 -14.93
C VAL A 248 6.14 -13.62 -15.93
#